data_AF-A0AA42B3V4-F1
#
_entry.id   AF-A0AA42B3V4-F1
#
_cell.length_a   1.000
_cell.length_b   1.000
_cell.length_c   1.000
_cell.angle_alpha   90.00
_cell.angle_beta   90.00
_cell.angle_gamma   90.00
#
_symmetry.space_group_name_H-M   'P 1'
#
loop_
_entity.id
_entity.type
_entity.pdbx_description
1 polymer ?
#
loop_
_entity_poly.entity_id
_entity_poly.type
_entity_poly.pdbx_seq_one_letter_code
_entity_poly.pdbx_strand_id
1 'polypeptide(L)'
;RCKKVDYASERRTIEWKPKPNKYLFAICVSGQMSNHLICLEKHMFFAALLDRVLVIPSSKVDYQYNRVLDIEHINKCFGRKVVVSFEEFAETKKNHLHIDRFICYVSLPQPCYVDDERVKKLKGLGLSMGKLETAWADEDIKKPSKKVVGDITSKFSSNDDVLAIGDVFYADVEQEW
;
A
#
# COMPACT_ATOMS: atom_id res chain seq x y z
N ARG A 1 -12.81 -10.60 20.29
CA ARG A 1 -13.96 -10.23 19.41
C ARG A 1 -13.62 -8.88 18.80
N CYS A 2 -13.47 -8.79 17.48
CA CYS A 2 -13.17 -7.50 16.85
C CYS A 2 -14.45 -6.68 16.83
N LYS A 3 -14.50 -5.61 17.62
CA LYS A 3 -15.67 -4.75 17.73
C LYS A 3 -15.43 -3.55 16.83
N LYS A 4 -16.33 -3.32 15.86
CA LYS A 4 -16.35 -2.06 15.14
C LYS A 4 -16.65 -0.95 16.16
N VAL A 5 -15.87 0.11 16.15
CA VAL A 5 -16.19 1.30 16.97
C VAL A 5 -17.41 1.95 16.34
N ASP A 6 -18.52 1.99 17.07
CA ASP A 6 -19.70 2.75 16.68
C ASP A 6 -19.40 4.24 16.90
N TYR A 7 -19.09 4.93 15.80
CA TYR A 7 -19.07 6.38 15.79
C TYR A 7 -20.50 6.91 15.65
N ALA A 8 -20.77 8.09 16.22
CA ALA A 8 -22.02 8.80 15.94
C ALA A 8 -22.22 8.92 14.42
N SER A 9 -23.46 8.80 13.96
CA SER A 9 -23.90 8.65 12.55
C SER A 9 -23.45 9.76 11.59
N GLU A 10 -22.75 10.78 12.08
CA GLU A 10 -22.27 11.94 11.32
C GLU A 10 -20.85 11.76 10.76
N ARG A 11 -20.09 10.73 11.19
CA ARG A 11 -18.73 10.49 10.67
C ARG A 11 -18.75 9.61 9.42
N ARG A 12 -17.94 9.98 8.42
CA ARG A 12 -17.75 9.16 7.21
C ARG A 12 -17.04 7.87 7.61
N THR A 13 -17.52 6.75 7.08
CA THR A 13 -16.88 5.44 7.30
C THR A 13 -16.50 4.85 5.96
N ILE A 14 -15.37 4.15 5.93
CA ILE A 14 -14.95 3.36 4.79
C ILE A 14 -15.18 1.88 5.08
N GLU A 15 -15.77 1.16 4.14
CA GLU A 15 -15.81 -0.31 4.18
C GLU A 15 -14.70 -0.85 3.31
N TRP A 16 -13.76 -1.60 3.89
CA TRP A 16 -12.76 -2.29 3.09
C TRP A 16 -13.37 -3.54 2.44
N LYS A 17 -13.73 -3.42 1.16
CA LYS A 17 -14.30 -4.51 0.36
C LYS A 17 -13.50 -4.72 -0.94
N PRO A 18 -12.35 -5.44 -0.85
CA PRO A 18 -11.51 -5.66 -2.02
C PRO A 18 -12.23 -6.32 -3.18
N LYS A 19 -11.93 -5.87 -4.40
CA LYS A 19 -12.34 -6.55 -5.64
C LYS A 19 -11.54 -7.84 -5.81
N PRO A 20 -12.16 -8.91 -6.35
CA PRO A 20 -11.45 -10.16 -6.61
C PRO A 20 -10.21 -9.95 -7.48
N ASN A 21 -9.10 -10.57 -7.09
CA ASN A 21 -7.82 -10.52 -7.81
C ASN A 21 -7.20 -9.12 -8.00
N LYS A 22 -7.64 -8.11 -7.23
CA LYS A 22 -7.05 -6.77 -7.24
C LYS A 22 -6.21 -6.55 -5.99
N TYR A 23 -4.93 -6.28 -6.20
CA TYR A 23 -3.91 -6.17 -5.16
C TYR A 23 -3.30 -4.79 -5.15
N LEU A 24 -2.96 -4.31 -3.96
CA LEU A 24 -2.13 -3.15 -3.70
C LEU A 24 -0.85 -3.63 -3.00
N PHE A 25 0.28 -3.53 -3.67
CA PHE A 25 1.59 -3.84 -3.12
C PHE A 25 2.14 -2.61 -2.41
N ALA A 26 2.33 -2.70 -1.09
CA ALA A 26 2.89 -1.59 -0.33
C ALA A 26 4.39 -1.47 -0.53
N ILE A 27 4.89 -0.24 -0.66
CA ILE A 27 6.31 0.05 -0.64
C ILE A 27 6.55 1.14 0.41
N CYS A 28 7.24 0.79 1.50
CA CYS A 28 7.62 1.71 2.57
C CYS A 28 9.14 1.73 2.65
N VAL A 29 9.77 2.91 2.62
CA VAL A 29 11.24 3.03 2.58
C VAL A 29 11.81 4.02 3.58
N SER A 30 10.97 4.89 4.15
CA SER A 30 11.39 6.02 4.95
C SER A 30 11.58 5.68 6.42
N GLY A 31 12.82 5.75 6.89
CA GLY A 31 13.19 5.76 8.31
C GLY A 31 13.16 4.38 8.98
N GLN A 32 12.67 4.33 10.21
CA GLN A 32 12.72 3.13 11.07
C GLN A 32 11.40 2.36 11.04
N MET A 33 11.36 1.21 11.71
CA MET A 33 10.19 0.34 11.82
C MET A 33 8.89 1.09 12.16
N SER A 34 8.93 2.08 13.06
CA SER A 34 7.75 2.89 13.41
C SER A 34 7.17 3.63 12.20
N ASN A 35 8.03 4.21 11.37
CA ASN A 35 7.61 4.95 10.18
C ASN A 35 7.05 4.00 9.13
N HIS A 36 7.64 2.81 9.02
CA HIS A 36 7.13 1.75 8.14
C HIS A 36 5.75 1.25 8.58
N LEU A 37 5.51 1.12 9.88
CA LEU A 37 4.18 0.79 10.40
C LEU A 37 3.15 1.88 10.12
N ILE A 38 3.52 3.15 10.25
CA ILE A 38 2.66 4.30 9.87
C ILE A 38 2.39 4.27 8.35
N CYS A 39 3.43 4.04 7.54
CA CYS A 39 3.28 3.89 6.10
C CYS A 39 2.36 2.73 5.73
N LEU A 40 2.44 1.59 6.43
CA LEU A 40 1.53 0.47 6.23
C LEU A 40 0.09 0.79 6.64
N GLU A 41 -0.12 1.50 7.75
CA GLU A 41 -1.44 1.98 8.16
C GLU A 41 -2.08 2.85 7.06
N LYS A 42 -1.30 3.78 6.50
CA LYS A 42 -1.73 4.61 5.37
C LYS A 42 -2.00 3.78 4.10
N HIS A 43 -1.20 2.76 3.84
CA HIS A 43 -1.48 1.80 2.77
C HIS A 43 -2.77 0.99 3.02
N MET A 44 -3.11 0.66 4.27
CA MET A 44 -4.40 0.01 4.59
C MET A 44 -5.56 0.94 4.24
N PHE A 45 -5.46 2.23 4.55
CA PHE A 45 -6.46 3.22 4.14
C PHE A 45 -6.58 3.33 2.62
N PHE A 46 -5.44 3.39 1.90
CA PHE A 46 -5.44 3.46 0.44
C PHE A 46 -6.01 2.17 -0.19
N ALA A 47 -5.66 1.00 0.34
CA ALA A 47 -6.20 -0.27 -0.11
C ALA A 47 -7.72 -0.35 0.08
N ALA A 48 -8.22 0.18 1.19
CA ALA A 48 -9.66 0.29 1.43
C ALA A 48 -10.35 1.25 0.46
N LEU A 49 -9.73 2.41 0.17
CA LEU A 49 -10.26 3.39 -0.79
C LEU A 49 -10.30 2.89 -2.23
N LEU A 50 -9.31 2.06 -2.60
CA LEU A 50 -9.14 1.58 -3.97
C LEU A 50 -9.76 0.19 -4.20
N ASP A 51 -10.45 -0.36 -3.20
CA ASP A 51 -11.00 -1.72 -3.19
C ASP A 51 -9.95 -2.80 -3.56
N ARG A 52 -8.79 -2.77 -2.92
CA ARG A 52 -7.68 -3.70 -3.18
C ARG A 52 -7.30 -4.50 -1.94
N VAL A 53 -6.84 -5.73 -2.14
CA VAL A 53 -6.18 -6.52 -1.08
C VAL A 53 -4.78 -5.96 -0.90
N LEU A 54 -4.42 -5.59 0.32
CA LEU A 54 -3.08 -5.11 0.64
C LEU A 54 -2.09 -6.28 0.72
N VAL A 55 -1.00 -6.19 -0.01
CA VAL A 55 0.12 -7.14 0.06
C VAL A 55 1.20 -6.54 0.96
N ILE A 56 1.50 -7.24 2.06
CA ILE A 56 2.60 -6.90 2.96
C ILE A 56 3.92 -7.39 2.33
N PRO A 57 4.96 -6.54 2.21
CA PRO A 57 6.22 -6.91 1.59
C PRO A 57 6.92 -8.09 2.27
N SER A 58 7.71 -8.84 1.50
CA SER A 58 8.57 -9.89 2.05
C SER A 58 9.69 -9.28 2.90
N SER A 59 10.11 -10.02 3.93
CA SER A 59 11.22 -9.62 4.81
C SER A 59 12.60 -9.56 4.12
N LYS A 60 12.66 -9.98 2.85
CA LYS A 60 13.85 -9.82 1.99
C LYS A 60 13.98 -8.41 1.40
N VAL A 61 12.87 -7.68 1.31
CA VAL A 61 12.81 -6.32 0.77
C VAL A 61 12.66 -5.30 1.89
N ASP A 62 11.92 -5.65 2.94
CA ASP A 62 11.58 -4.77 4.06
C ASP A 62 11.63 -5.53 5.41
N TYR A 63 11.11 -4.95 6.48
CA TYR A 63 11.06 -5.56 7.80
C TYR A 63 10.25 -6.86 7.85
N GLN A 64 10.52 -7.65 8.88
CA GLN A 64 9.78 -8.88 9.17
C GLN A 64 8.44 -8.60 9.85
N TYR A 65 7.47 -8.06 9.09
CA TYR A 65 6.19 -7.58 9.62
C TYR A 65 5.36 -8.66 10.33
N ASN A 66 5.51 -9.94 9.98
CA ASN A 66 4.81 -11.03 10.66
C ASN A 66 5.14 -11.18 12.15
N ARG A 67 6.19 -10.51 12.65
CA ARG A 67 6.51 -10.46 14.09
C ARG A 67 5.70 -9.41 14.86
N VAL A 68 5.08 -8.47 14.16
CA VAL A 68 4.37 -7.33 14.78
C VAL A 68 2.93 -7.16 14.28
N LEU A 69 2.62 -7.71 13.10
CA LEU A 69 1.28 -7.71 12.51
C LEU A 69 0.74 -9.13 12.46
N ASP A 70 -0.40 -9.34 13.10
CA ASP A 70 -1.16 -10.57 12.99
C ASP A 70 -2.15 -10.45 11.82
N ILE A 71 -1.67 -10.85 10.62
CA ILE A 71 -2.46 -10.79 9.37
C ILE A 71 -3.72 -11.66 9.47
N GLU A 72 -3.63 -12.81 10.15
CA GLU A 72 -4.78 -13.70 10.36
C GLU A 72 -5.84 -13.00 11.22
N HIS A 73 -5.42 -12.36 12.32
CA HIS A 73 -6.32 -11.59 13.16
C HIS A 73 -6.96 -10.43 12.41
N ILE A 74 -6.20 -9.67 11.60
CA ILE A 74 -6.74 -8.59 10.77
C ILE A 74 -7.85 -9.14 9.86
N ASN A 75 -7.56 -10.17 9.07
CA ASN A 75 -8.55 -10.76 8.16
C ASN A 75 -9.76 -11.33 8.90
N LYS A 76 -9.56 -11.95 10.07
CA LYS A 76 -10.64 -12.42 10.95
C LYS A 76 -11.51 -11.27 11.45
N CYS A 77 -10.93 -10.12 11.78
CA CYS A 77 -11.67 -8.93 12.18
C CYS A 77 -12.53 -8.35 11.06
N PHE A 78 -12.02 -8.34 9.83
CA PHE A 78 -12.78 -7.91 8.66
C PHE A 78 -13.77 -8.97 8.14
N GLY A 79 -13.65 -10.22 8.59
CA GLY A 79 -14.47 -11.34 8.14
C GLY A 79 -14.23 -11.73 6.67
N ARG A 80 -13.15 -11.21 6.07
CA ARG A 80 -12.75 -11.42 4.67
C ARG A 80 -11.26 -11.14 4.52
N LYS A 81 -10.68 -11.59 3.42
CA LYS A 81 -9.26 -11.38 3.11
C LYS A 81 -9.05 -9.96 2.58
N VAL A 82 -8.46 -9.11 3.42
CA VAL A 82 -8.12 -7.70 3.11
C VAL A 82 -6.62 -7.47 3.06
N VAL A 83 -5.85 -8.26 3.79
CA VAL A 83 -4.39 -8.21 3.84
C VAL A 83 -3.83 -9.61 3.59
N VAL A 84 -2.73 -9.71 2.83
CA VAL A 84 -2.00 -10.97 2.61
C VAL A 84 -0.49 -10.74 2.75
N SER A 85 0.25 -11.80 3.08
CA SER A 85 1.71 -11.75 2.98
C SER A 85 2.16 -11.80 1.51
N PHE A 86 3.40 -11.39 1.25
CA PHE A 86 4.02 -11.56 -0.05
C PHE A 86 4.02 -13.03 -0.51
N GLU A 87 4.32 -13.96 0.40
CA GLU A 87 4.41 -15.38 0.11
C GLU A 87 3.05 -15.95 -0.36
N GLU A 88 1.97 -15.60 0.34
CA GLU A 88 0.61 -16.00 -0.05
C GLU A 88 0.20 -15.38 -1.40
N PHE A 89 0.55 -14.10 -1.61
CA PHE A 89 0.33 -13.43 -2.89
C PHE A 89 1.08 -14.13 -4.04
N ALA A 90 2.33 -14.51 -3.80
CA ALA A 90 3.16 -15.20 -4.79
C ALA A 90 2.63 -16.58 -5.16
N GLU A 91 2.18 -17.35 -4.17
CA GLU A 91 1.50 -18.64 -4.39
C GLU A 91 0.23 -18.46 -5.21
N THR A 92 -0.57 -17.43 -4.89
CA THR A 92 -1.82 -17.13 -5.61
C THR A 92 -1.58 -16.77 -7.07
N LYS A 93 -0.49 -16.07 -7.39
CA LYS A 93 -0.13 -15.68 -8.75
C LYS A 93 0.64 -16.75 -9.54
N LYS A 94 0.91 -17.93 -8.97
CA LYS A 94 1.46 -19.13 -9.65
C LYS A 94 2.64 -18.82 -10.59
N ASN A 95 3.62 -18.06 -10.10
CA ASN A 95 4.83 -17.62 -10.82
C ASN A 95 4.67 -16.48 -11.84
N HIS A 96 3.47 -15.92 -12.04
CA HIS A 96 3.30 -14.67 -12.80
C HIS A 96 3.31 -13.46 -11.85
N LEU A 97 4.46 -13.25 -11.23
CA LEU A 97 4.71 -12.11 -10.34
C LEU A 97 5.02 -10.87 -11.17
N HIS A 98 3.98 -10.09 -11.47
CA HIS A 98 4.08 -8.83 -12.20
C HIS A 98 3.35 -7.72 -11.45
N ILE A 99 4.01 -6.57 -11.30
CA ILE A 99 3.40 -5.32 -10.87
C ILE A 99 3.05 -4.54 -12.14
N ASP A 100 1.77 -4.40 -12.44
CA ASP A 100 1.29 -3.77 -13.68
C ASP A 100 1.69 -2.28 -13.73
N ARG A 101 1.48 -1.57 -12.61
CA ARG A 101 1.87 -0.17 -12.45
C ARG A 101 2.52 0.07 -11.11
N PHE A 102 3.58 0.88 -11.13
CA PHE A 102 4.24 1.35 -9.93
C PHE A 102 4.17 2.87 -9.90
N ILE A 103 3.30 3.40 -9.03
CA ILE A 103 3.02 4.84 -8.93
C ILE A 103 3.64 5.39 -7.64
N CYS A 104 4.57 6.33 -7.79
CA CYS A 104 5.16 7.07 -6.70
C CYS A 104 4.22 8.16 -6.20
N TYR A 105 3.91 8.13 -4.91
CA TYR A 105 3.21 9.21 -4.24
C TYR A 105 4.08 10.48 -4.24
N VAL A 106 5.35 10.36 -3.86
CA VAL A 106 6.33 11.45 -3.88
C VAL A 106 7.24 11.37 -5.10
N SER A 107 7.52 12.51 -5.74
CA SER A 107 8.45 12.61 -6.88
C SER A 107 9.81 13.22 -6.53
N LEU A 108 9.92 14.02 -5.46
CA LEU A 108 11.12 14.79 -5.14
C LEU A 108 11.75 14.48 -3.76
N PRO A 109 13.07 14.66 -3.64
CA PRO A 109 14.12 14.69 -4.67
C PRO A 109 14.19 13.54 -5.67
N GLN A 110 13.61 12.37 -5.36
CA GLN A 110 13.58 11.25 -6.30
C GLN A 110 12.26 10.47 -6.20
N PRO A 111 11.74 9.92 -7.32
CA PRO A 111 10.50 9.15 -7.32
C PRO A 111 10.54 7.96 -6.35
N CYS A 112 9.51 7.87 -5.49
CA CYS A 112 9.30 6.78 -4.52
C CYS A 112 10.39 6.60 -3.45
N TYR A 113 11.53 7.31 -3.52
CA TYR A 113 12.73 7.01 -2.72
C TYR A 113 13.24 5.57 -2.85
N VAL A 114 12.84 4.88 -3.91
CA VAL A 114 13.25 3.51 -4.18
C VAL A 114 14.56 3.59 -4.93
N ASP A 115 15.64 3.22 -4.24
CA ASP A 115 16.97 3.10 -4.84
C ASP A 115 17.09 1.82 -5.69
N ASP A 116 18.13 1.77 -6.52
CA ASP A 116 18.44 0.62 -7.36
C ASP A 116 18.59 -0.68 -6.57
N GLU A 117 19.02 -0.60 -5.30
CA GLU A 117 19.15 -1.76 -4.43
C GLU A 117 17.78 -2.38 -4.10
N ARG A 118 16.78 -1.57 -3.74
CA ARG A 118 15.41 -2.04 -3.51
C ARG A 118 14.78 -2.57 -4.78
N VAL A 119 15.00 -1.92 -5.93
CA VAL A 119 14.56 -2.44 -7.24
C VAL A 119 15.18 -3.82 -7.50
N LYS A 120 16.48 -4.00 -7.22
CA LYS A 120 17.15 -5.30 -7.35
C LYS A 120 16.59 -6.35 -6.39
N LYS A 121 16.29 -5.98 -5.14
CA LYS A 121 15.67 -6.88 -4.15
C LYS A 121 14.28 -7.34 -4.61
N LEU A 122 13.44 -6.43 -5.10
CA LEU A 122 12.13 -6.75 -5.67
C LEU A 122 12.26 -7.70 -6.87
N LYS A 123 13.15 -7.41 -7.82
CA LYS A 123 13.45 -8.31 -8.95
C LYS A 123 13.97 -9.66 -8.51
N GLY A 124 14.79 -9.71 -7.45
CA GLY A 124 15.31 -10.94 -6.85
C GLY A 124 14.24 -11.83 -6.21
N LEU A 125 13.03 -11.29 -5.94
CA LEU A 125 11.86 -12.07 -5.55
C LEU A 125 11.10 -12.65 -6.74
N GLY A 126 11.57 -12.44 -7.97
CA GLY A 126 10.88 -12.83 -9.19
C GLY A 126 9.79 -11.85 -9.63
N LEU A 127 9.69 -10.67 -8.98
CA LEU A 127 8.76 -9.62 -9.42
C LEU A 127 9.31 -8.91 -10.65
N SER A 128 8.56 -9.00 -11.74
CA SER A 128 8.67 -8.04 -12.83
C SER A 128 7.81 -6.81 -12.52
N MET A 129 8.18 -5.66 -13.07
CA MET A 129 7.49 -4.40 -12.80
C MET A 129 7.31 -3.64 -14.11
N GLY A 130 6.13 -3.03 -14.27
CA GLY A 130 5.85 -2.04 -15.30
C GLY A 130 6.65 -0.76 -15.10
N LYS A 131 6.27 0.27 -15.85
CA LYS A 131 6.95 1.57 -15.77
C LYS A 131 6.74 2.21 -14.40
N LEU A 132 7.80 2.80 -13.86
CA LEU A 132 7.73 3.67 -12.70
C LEU A 132 7.10 5.01 -13.12
N GLU A 133 6.05 5.40 -12.42
CA GLU A 133 5.28 6.62 -12.68
C GLU A 133 5.26 7.49 -11.44
N THR A 134 5.06 8.79 -11.59
CA THR A 134 4.84 9.72 -10.48
C THR A 134 3.40 10.21 -10.51
N ALA A 135 2.71 10.19 -9.37
CA ALA A 135 1.33 10.66 -9.28
C ALA A 135 1.24 12.18 -9.54
N TRP A 136 2.21 12.92 -8.99
CA TRP A 136 2.40 14.36 -9.19
C TRP A 136 3.89 14.63 -9.46
N ALA A 137 4.19 15.61 -10.31
CA ALA A 137 5.57 15.90 -10.71
C ALA A 137 6.34 16.69 -9.64
N ASP A 138 5.64 17.45 -8.81
CA ASP A 138 6.13 18.44 -7.87
C ASP A 138 5.94 18.04 -6.39
N GLU A 139 5.51 16.81 -6.11
CA GLU A 139 5.33 16.34 -4.74
C GLU A 139 6.69 16.11 -4.06
N ASP A 140 7.00 16.90 -3.04
CA ASP A 140 8.27 16.89 -2.31
C ASP A 140 8.05 16.52 -0.84
N ILE A 141 8.82 15.55 -0.31
CA ILE A 141 8.77 15.21 1.12
C ILE A 141 9.07 16.39 2.05
N LYS A 142 9.85 17.37 1.58
CA LYS A 142 10.23 18.53 2.40
C LYS A 142 9.09 19.54 2.49
N LYS A 143 8.17 19.48 1.53
CA LYS A 143 7.02 20.37 1.44
C LYS A 143 5.82 19.58 0.89
N PRO A 144 5.33 18.58 1.65
CA PRO A 144 4.25 17.73 1.18
C PRO A 144 3.02 18.59 0.99
N SER A 145 2.34 18.42 -0.14
CA SER A 145 1.11 19.14 -0.40
C SER A 145 -0.06 18.39 0.20
N LYS A 146 -1.02 19.13 0.73
CA LYS A 146 -2.21 18.52 1.33
C LYS A 146 -3.06 17.88 0.22
N LYS A 147 -3.26 16.56 0.29
CA LYS A 147 -4.10 15.79 -0.63
C LYS A 147 -5.39 15.37 0.04
N VAL A 148 -6.45 15.31 -0.74
CA VAL A 148 -7.76 14.81 -0.30
C VAL A 148 -8.06 13.47 -0.96
N VAL A 149 -9.05 12.74 -0.46
CA VAL A 149 -9.44 11.42 -1.01
C VAL A 149 -9.75 11.46 -2.52
N GLY A 150 -10.32 12.58 -3.00
CA GLY A 150 -10.55 12.80 -4.43
C GLY A 150 -9.26 12.78 -5.27
N ASP A 151 -8.17 13.33 -4.74
CA ASP A 151 -6.87 13.31 -5.40
C ASP A 151 -6.33 11.87 -5.49
N ILE A 152 -6.42 11.12 -4.39
CA ILE A 152 -5.94 9.73 -4.33
C ILE A 152 -6.72 8.85 -5.28
N THR A 153 -8.05 8.90 -5.22
CA THR A 153 -8.90 8.11 -6.11
C THR A 153 -8.65 8.48 -7.57
N SER A 154 -8.47 9.76 -7.92
CA SER A 154 -8.20 10.16 -9.30
C SER A 154 -6.86 9.65 -9.85
N LYS A 155 -5.82 9.53 -9.01
CA LYS A 155 -4.46 9.16 -9.44
C LYS A 155 -4.16 7.68 -9.36
N PHE A 156 -4.70 7.00 -8.37
CA PHE A 156 -4.36 5.61 -8.05
C PHE A 156 -5.48 4.62 -8.38
N SER A 157 -6.68 5.08 -8.76
CA SER A 157 -7.70 4.16 -9.29
C SER A 157 -7.20 3.55 -10.59
N SER A 158 -7.19 2.22 -10.63
CA SER A 158 -6.87 1.47 -11.83
C SER A 158 -7.66 0.17 -11.86
N ASN A 159 -7.87 -0.35 -13.06
CA ASN A 159 -8.39 -1.69 -13.29
C ASN A 159 -7.27 -2.75 -13.37
N ASP A 160 -6.01 -2.38 -13.17
CA ASP A 160 -4.90 -3.34 -13.15
C ASP A 160 -4.99 -4.32 -11.99
N ASP A 161 -4.46 -5.52 -12.17
CA ASP A 161 -4.51 -6.58 -11.16
C ASP A 161 -3.62 -6.28 -9.97
N VAL A 162 -2.43 -5.74 -10.21
CA VAL A 162 -1.41 -5.47 -9.19
C VAL A 162 -0.90 -4.04 -9.37
N LEU A 163 -1.31 -3.18 -8.44
CA LEU A 163 -0.80 -1.82 -8.33
C LEU A 163 0.25 -1.79 -7.21
N ALA A 164 1.39 -1.16 -7.42
CA ALA A 164 2.28 -0.76 -6.34
C ALA A 164 2.19 0.76 -6.13
N ILE A 165 2.11 1.18 -4.88
CA ILE A 165 2.22 2.58 -4.50
C ILE A 165 3.52 2.74 -3.70
N GLY A 166 4.28 3.78 -4.05
CA GLY A 166 5.51 4.14 -3.34
C GLY A 166 5.24 4.60 -1.90
N ASP A 167 6.28 5.07 -1.23
CA ASP A 167 6.17 5.50 0.16
C ASP A 167 5.09 6.58 0.36
N VAL A 168 4.15 6.31 1.27
CA VAL A 168 3.03 7.18 1.64
C VAL A 168 3.15 7.68 3.07
N PHE A 169 4.31 7.56 3.73
CA PHE A 169 4.51 8.01 5.11
C PHE A 169 4.06 9.46 5.35
N TYR A 170 4.24 10.34 4.36
CA TYR A 170 3.85 11.76 4.43
C TYR A 170 2.43 12.06 3.89
N ALA A 171 1.66 11.04 3.51
CA ALA A 171 0.30 11.23 3.01
C ALA A 171 -0.69 11.32 4.17
N ASP A 172 -1.17 12.51 4.54
CA ASP A 172 -2.10 12.69 5.67
C ASP A 172 -3.57 12.77 5.18
N VAL A 173 -3.97 11.83 4.34
CA VAL A 173 -5.28 11.86 3.65
C VAL A 173 -6.40 11.39 4.58
N GLU A 174 -6.09 10.44 5.46
CA GLU A 174 -6.99 9.86 6.44
C GLU A 174 -7.51 10.88 7.48
N GLN A 175 -6.80 11.99 7.69
CA GLN A 175 -7.19 13.02 8.65
C GLN A 175 -8.43 13.80 8.23
N GLU A 176 -8.75 13.83 6.93
CA GLU A 176 -9.93 14.52 6.40
C GLU A 176 -11.16 13.60 6.24
N TRP A 177 -11.03 12.32 6.60
CA TRP A 177 -12.09 11.31 6.48
C TRP A 177 -12.92 11.18 7.75
#